data_AF-A0A1V1NQR9-F1
#
_entry.id   AF-A0A1V1NQR9-F1
#
_cell.length_a   1.000
_cell.length_b   1.000
_cell.length_c   1.000
_cell.angle_alpha   90.00
_cell.angle_beta   90.00
_cell.angle_gamma   90.00
#
_symmetry.space_group_name_H-M   'P 1'
#
loop_
_entity.id
_entity.type
_entity.pdbx_description
1 polymer ?
#
loop_
_entity_poly.entity_id
_entity_poly.type
_entity_poly.pdbx_seq_one_letter_code
_entity_poly.pdbx_strand_id
1 'polypeptide(L)'
;MTLSVADGSLSATTAFALTVTAVNDIPVISDIADQTTHEDNAIQAIAFTITDIETDDNNLILSVSSSDLTIVSLSNIVISGTGSNRSLSITPAANESGALSITISVSDGSLTATTSFEISITPVNDAPILENPILNQMTLSENPFTYTIAENTFNNVDPGDTLSYTVSMADGSALSAWFTFEPSTRTFSGTPTISDVGMITIMVTATDSESVSVTDV
;
A
#
# COMPACT_ATOMS: atom_id res chain seq x y z
N MET A 1 35.26 -1.07 -51.76
CA MET A 1 35.53 -0.15 -52.90
C MET A 1 36.82 -0.60 -53.56
N THR A 2 36.87 -0.71 -54.90
CA THR A 2 38.05 -1.16 -55.66
C THR A 2 38.73 0.02 -56.32
N LEU A 3 40.04 0.18 -56.12
CA LEU A 3 40.85 1.09 -56.94
C LEU A 3 41.47 0.29 -58.09
N SER A 4 41.35 0.80 -59.31
CA SER A 4 41.98 0.25 -60.51
C SER A 4 43.00 1.26 -61.04
N VAL A 5 44.20 0.78 -61.37
CA VAL A 5 45.23 1.55 -62.08
C VAL A 5 45.59 0.76 -63.33
N ALA A 6 45.55 1.41 -64.50
CA ALA A 6 45.79 0.78 -65.79
C ALA A 6 46.72 1.63 -66.65
N ASP A 7 47.64 1.00 -67.39
CA ASP A 7 48.62 1.66 -68.26
C ASP A 7 48.27 1.63 -69.76
N GLY A 8 47.06 1.16 -70.08
CA GLY A 8 46.57 1.02 -71.46
C GLY A 8 46.63 -0.40 -72.03
N SER A 9 47.26 -1.38 -71.34
CA SER A 9 47.15 -2.81 -71.72
C SER A 9 46.94 -3.78 -70.56
N LEU A 10 47.38 -3.42 -69.34
CA LEU A 10 47.16 -4.21 -68.12
C LEU A 10 46.55 -3.32 -67.04
N SER A 11 45.62 -3.88 -66.25
CA SER A 11 45.04 -3.22 -65.09
C SER A 11 45.39 -3.99 -63.83
N ALA A 12 45.88 -3.29 -62.81
CA ALA A 12 45.97 -3.81 -61.45
C ALA A 12 44.82 -3.24 -60.62
N THR A 13 44.07 -4.12 -59.95
CA THR A 13 43.04 -3.72 -59.00
C THR A 13 43.41 -4.15 -57.61
N THR A 14 43.19 -3.27 -56.63
CA THR A 14 43.26 -3.61 -55.21
C THR A 14 41.94 -3.24 -54.53
N ALA A 15 41.61 -3.97 -53.48
CA ALA A 15 40.47 -3.71 -52.62
C ALA A 15 40.96 -3.60 -51.18
N PHE A 16 40.30 -2.77 -50.40
CA PHE A 16 40.43 -2.75 -48.95
C PHE A 16 39.07 -3.05 -48.32
N ALA A 17 39.10 -3.66 -47.14
CA ALA A 17 37.91 -3.83 -46.31
C ALA A 17 37.67 -2.53 -45.53
N LEU A 18 36.44 -2.01 -45.62
CA LEU A 18 35.93 -0.97 -44.73
C LEU A 18 34.86 -1.61 -43.86
N THR A 19 35.09 -1.62 -42.55
CA THR A 19 34.08 -2.03 -41.58
C THR A 19 33.49 -0.78 -40.97
N VAL A 20 32.17 -0.63 -41.05
CA VAL A 20 31.41 0.36 -40.28
C VAL A 20 30.73 -0.41 -39.16
N THR A 21 30.92 0.04 -37.93
CA THR A 21 30.26 -0.53 -36.74
C THR A 21 29.12 0.38 -36.31
N ALA A 22 28.05 -0.21 -35.78
CA ALA A 22 26.99 0.56 -35.13
C ALA A 22 27.53 1.24 -33.87
N VAL A 23 26.95 2.40 -33.55
CA VAL A 23 27.09 3.03 -32.23
C VAL A 23 25.87 2.61 -31.43
N ASN A 24 26.06 2.29 -30.16
CA ASN A 24 24.95 1.90 -29.28
C ASN A 24 24.10 3.14 -28.95
N ASP A 25 22.81 3.09 -29.29
CA ASP A 25 21.83 4.11 -28.92
C ASP A 25 21.25 3.85 -27.53
N ILE A 26 20.59 4.86 -26.96
CA ILE A 26 19.90 4.71 -25.67
C ILE A 26 18.53 4.04 -25.91
N PRO A 27 18.10 3.11 -25.03
CA PRO A 27 16.75 2.58 -25.08
C PRO A 27 15.71 3.70 -24.97
N VAL A 28 14.51 3.45 -25.51
CA VAL A 28 13.36 4.36 -25.42
C VAL A 28 12.29 3.70 -24.56
N ILE A 29 11.72 4.47 -23.64
CA ILE A 29 10.54 4.11 -22.84
C ILE A 29 9.47 5.17 -23.06
N SER A 30 8.21 4.77 -23.22
CA SER A 30 7.10 5.73 -23.33
C SER A 30 6.82 6.42 -22.00
N ASP A 31 6.22 7.61 -22.07
CA ASP A 31 5.66 8.25 -20.88
C ASP A 31 4.54 7.40 -20.28
N ILE A 32 4.38 7.51 -18.96
CA ILE A 32 3.30 6.90 -18.19
C ILE A 32 2.54 8.05 -17.52
N ALA A 33 1.23 8.07 -17.65
CA ALA A 33 0.41 9.06 -16.98
C ALA A 33 0.34 8.80 -15.47
N ASP A 34 0.19 9.85 -14.68
CA ASP A 34 -0.04 9.73 -13.25
C ASP A 34 -1.29 8.90 -12.95
N GLN A 35 -1.26 8.19 -11.83
CA GLN A 35 -2.30 7.26 -11.41
C GLN A 35 -2.91 7.69 -10.07
N THR A 36 -4.15 7.26 -9.84
CA THR A 36 -4.84 7.45 -8.56
C THR A 36 -5.51 6.15 -8.15
N THR A 37 -5.46 5.82 -6.87
CA THR A 37 -6.18 4.65 -6.32
C THR A 37 -6.55 4.88 -4.85
N HIS A 38 -7.30 3.94 -4.29
CA HIS A 38 -7.47 3.80 -2.84
C HIS A 38 -6.42 2.82 -2.29
N GLU A 39 -6.07 2.93 -1.01
CA GLU A 39 -5.06 2.07 -0.38
C GLU A 39 -5.42 0.57 -0.42
N ASP A 40 -6.70 0.23 -0.48
CA ASP A 40 -7.17 -1.16 -0.63
C ASP A 40 -7.24 -1.67 -2.08
N ASN A 41 -6.87 -0.83 -3.04
CA ASN A 41 -7.07 -1.10 -4.45
C ASN A 41 -5.73 -1.17 -5.19
N ALA A 42 -5.39 -2.36 -5.67
CA ALA A 42 -4.30 -2.54 -6.61
C ALA A 42 -4.62 -1.88 -7.96
N ILE A 43 -3.63 -1.19 -8.53
CA ILE A 43 -3.68 -0.71 -9.91
C ILE A 43 -3.14 -1.82 -10.79
N GLN A 44 -3.96 -2.29 -11.72
CA GLN A 44 -3.60 -3.37 -12.64
C GLN A 44 -3.28 -2.83 -14.03
N ALA A 45 -2.26 -3.42 -14.65
CA ALA A 45 -1.94 -3.26 -16.07
C ALA A 45 -1.74 -1.80 -16.55
N ILE A 46 -0.93 -1.02 -15.83
CA ILE A 46 -0.44 0.28 -16.30
C ILE A 46 0.46 0.02 -17.51
N ALA A 47 -0.03 0.29 -18.71
CA ALA A 47 0.66 -0.03 -19.95
C ALA A 47 1.78 0.98 -20.27
N PHE A 48 2.91 0.47 -20.76
CA PHE A 48 3.99 1.28 -21.31
C PHE A 48 4.73 0.50 -22.40
N THR A 49 5.47 1.21 -23.25
CA THR A 49 6.27 0.58 -24.30
C THR A 49 7.75 0.81 -24.11
N ILE A 50 8.55 -0.17 -24.51
CA ILE A 50 10.01 -0.09 -24.57
C ILE A 50 10.49 -0.46 -25.97
N THR A 51 11.54 0.19 -26.45
CA THR A 51 12.21 -0.20 -27.69
C THR A 51 13.69 0.15 -27.63
N ASP A 52 14.51 -0.59 -28.36
CA ASP A 52 15.88 -0.19 -28.65
C ASP A 52 16.24 -0.55 -30.10
N ILE A 53 17.09 0.25 -30.74
CA ILE A 53 17.39 0.09 -32.17
C ILE A 53 18.44 -1.01 -32.42
N GLU A 54 19.34 -1.28 -31.46
CA GLU A 54 20.32 -2.37 -31.54
C GLU A 54 19.90 -3.63 -30.78
N THR A 55 19.15 -3.48 -29.68
CA THR A 55 18.81 -4.55 -28.75
C THR A 55 17.36 -4.99 -28.93
N ASP A 56 17.15 -6.30 -29.11
CA ASP A 56 15.78 -6.85 -29.13
C ASP A 56 15.03 -6.50 -27.84
N ASP A 57 13.79 -6.01 -27.95
CA ASP A 57 12.97 -5.57 -26.82
C ASP A 57 12.77 -6.66 -25.74
N ASN A 58 12.90 -7.94 -26.08
CA ASN A 58 12.84 -9.04 -25.12
C ASN A 58 14.10 -9.16 -24.26
N ASN A 59 15.22 -8.62 -24.72
CA ASN A 59 16.52 -8.66 -24.04
C ASN A 59 16.80 -7.37 -23.23
N LEU A 60 15.96 -6.35 -23.35
CA LEU A 60 16.04 -5.16 -22.51
C LEU A 60 15.80 -5.52 -21.04
N ILE A 61 16.63 -4.95 -20.17
CA ILE A 61 16.61 -5.16 -18.73
C ILE A 61 15.80 -4.05 -18.10
N LEU A 62 14.71 -4.43 -17.42
CA LEU A 62 13.87 -3.48 -16.68
C LEU A 62 14.17 -3.53 -15.19
N SER A 63 14.16 -2.36 -14.56
CA SER A 63 14.12 -2.22 -13.11
C SER A 63 13.14 -1.14 -12.70
N VAL A 64 12.70 -1.19 -11.45
CA VAL A 64 11.75 -0.23 -10.88
C VAL A 64 12.19 0.21 -9.50
N SER A 65 11.92 1.46 -9.16
CA SER A 65 12.07 2.01 -7.82
C SER A 65 10.80 2.74 -7.39
N SER A 66 10.61 2.81 -6.07
CA SER A 66 9.59 3.63 -5.43
C SER A 66 10.29 4.69 -4.58
N SER A 67 9.75 5.91 -4.57
CA SER A 67 10.21 6.98 -3.67
C SER A 67 9.85 6.71 -2.20
N ASP A 68 8.83 5.87 -1.95
CA ASP A 68 8.43 5.48 -0.60
C ASP A 68 8.11 3.98 -0.54
N LEU A 69 8.95 3.23 0.16
CA LEU A 69 8.84 1.78 0.32
C LEU A 69 7.88 1.37 1.45
N THR A 70 7.43 2.29 2.30
CA THR A 70 6.38 1.99 3.28
C THR A 70 5.01 1.93 2.59
N ILE A 71 4.75 2.85 1.65
CA ILE A 71 3.50 2.88 0.89
C ILE A 71 3.49 1.85 -0.26
N VAL A 72 4.57 1.76 -1.05
CA VAL A 72 4.68 0.75 -2.12
C VAL A 72 6.05 0.08 -2.06
N SER A 73 6.08 -1.13 -1.50
CA SER A 73 7.27 -1.98 -1.50
C SER A 73 7.60 -2.49 -2.91
N LEU A 74 8.88 -2.76 -3.20
CA LEU A 74 9.28 -3.30 -4.51
C LEU A 74 8.67 -4.68 -4.81
N SER A 75 8.38 -5.49 -3.79
CA SER A 75 7.70 -6.78 -3.95
C SER A 75 6.24 -6.64 -4.39
N ASN A 76 5.65 -5.46 -4.19
CA ASN A 76 4.28 -5.17 -4.62
C ASN A 76 4.22 -4.54 -6.02
N ILE A 77 5.36 -4.41 -6.70
CA ILE A 77 5.45 -3.91 -8.06
C ILE A 77 5.82 -5.06 -8.99
N VAL A 78 4.94 -5.38 -9.93
CA VAL A 78 5.14 -6.46 -10.90
C VAL A 78 5.18 -5.88 -12.30
N ILE A 79 6.31 -6.03 -12.98
CA ILE A 79 6.43 -5.78 -14.42
C ILE A 79 6.02 -7.06 -15.16
N SER A 80 5.14 -6.93 -16.15
CA SER A 80 4.68 -8.02 -17.00
C SER A 80 4.66 -7.60 -18.47
N GLY A 81 4.22 -8.51 -19.36
CA GLY A 81 4.28 -8.32 -20.81
C GLY A 81 5.60 -8.77 -21.43
N THR A 82 5.69 -8.71 -22.75
CA THR A 82 6.81 -9.24 -23.56
C THR A 82 7.10 -8.33 -24.75
N GLY A 83 8.34 -8.36 -25.23
CA GLY A 83 8.80 -7.47 -26.30
C GLY A 83 8.59 -6.00 -25.91
N SER A 84 8.14 -5.20 -26.87
CA SER A 84 7.90 -3.78 -26.67
C SER A 84 6.73 -3.46 -25.74
N ASN A 85 5.73 -4.33 -25.62
CA ASN A 85 4.54 -4.05 -24.82
C ASN A 85 4.71 -4.61 -23.41
N ARG A 86 4.86 -3.72 -22.43
CA ARG A 86 5.01 -4.05 -21.02
C ARG A 86 3.87 -3.44 -20.21
N SER A 87 3.67 -3.94 -19.00
CA SER A 87 2.76 -3.32 -18.06
C SER A 87 3.21 -3.47 -16.63
N LEU A 88 2.77 -2.55 -15.77
CA LEU A 88 3.02 -2.56 -14.35
C LEU A 88 1.74 -2.90 -13.59
N SER A 89 1.85 -3.76 -12.58
CA SER A 89 0.83 -3.91 -11.54
C SER A 89 1.42 -3.43 -10.22
N ILE A 90 0.67 -2.61 -9.49
CA ILE A 90 1.09 -2.02 -8.22
C ILE A 90 0.01 -2.28 -7.18
N THR A 91 0.42 -2.79 -6.01
CA THR A 91 -0.45 -2.94 -4.84
C THR A 91 0.09 -2.06 -3.70
N PRO A 92 -0.65 -1.04 -3.24
CA PRO A 92 -0.29 -0.32 -2.01
C PRO A 92 -0.13 -1.27 -0.82
N ALA A 93 0.67 -0.88 0.17
CA ALA A 93 0.64 -1.52 1.48
C ALA A 93 -0.70 -1.23 2.15
N ALA A 94 -1.19 -2.18 2.96
CA ALA A 94 -2.43 -1.99 3.69
C ALA A 94 -2.32 -0.80 4.65
N ASN A 95 -3.36 0.02 4.70
CA ASN A 95 -3.51 1.17 5.60
C ASN A 95 -2.43 2.25 5.41
N GLU A 96 -1.77 2.26 4.26
CA GLU A 96 -0.76 3.24 3.88
C GLU A 96 -1.26 4.05 2.68
N SER A 97 -1.36 5.37 2.86
CA SER A 97 -1.84 6.31 1.85
C SER A 97 -0.89 7.49 1.72
N GLY A 98 -1.02 8.20 0.60
CA GLY A 98 -0.14 9.33 0.26
C GLY A 98 0.21 9.38 -1.23
N ALA A 99 1.04 10.36 -1.58
CA ALA A 99 1.56 10.52 -2.93
C ALA A 99 3.02 10.04 -2.99
N LEU A 100 3.34 9.27 -4.02
CA LEU A 100 4.70 8.77 -4.26
C LEU A 100 5.01 8.77 -5.76
N SER A 101 6.30 8.67 -6.10
CA SER A 101 6.75 8.51 -7.47
C SER A 101 7.31 7.11 -7.70
N ILE A 102 6.92 6.51 -8.82
CA ILE A 102 7.49 5.26 -9.33
C ILE A 102 8.38 5.59 -10.52
N THR A 103 9.60 5.07 -10.52
CA THR A 103 10.55 5.25 -11.63
C THR A 103 10.87 3.89 -12.25
N ILE A 104 10.69 3.79 -13.57
CA ILE A 104 11.06 2.61 -14.36
C ILE A 104 12.33 2.92 -15.14
N SER A 105 13.31 2.02 -15.10
CA SER A 105 14.52 2.09 -15.90
C SER A 105 14.55 0.96 -16.93
N VAL A 106 15.03 1.26 -18.13
CA VAL A 106 15.20 0.30 -19.23
C VAL A 106 16.65 0.39 -19.71
N SER A 107 17.36 -0.72 -19.69
CA SER A 107 18.76 -0.82 -20.12
C SER A 107 18.97 -1.90 -21.17
N ASP A 108 19.82 -1.60 -22.14
CA ASP A 108 20.39 -2.55 -23.10
C ASP A 108 21.64 -3.28 -22.57
N GLY A 109 22.03 -3.04 -21.31
CA GLY A 109 23.26 -3.52 -20.69
C GLY A 109 24.43 -2.54 -20.73
N SER A 110 24.30 -1.40 -21.42
CA SER A 110 25.30 -0.33 -21.49
C SER A 110 24.70 1.04 -21.16
N LEU A 111 23.65 1.46 -21.89
CA LEU A 111 22.91 2.70 -21.67
C LEU A 111 21.59 2.41 -20.95
N THR A 112 21.00 3.46 -20.38
CA THR A 112 19.77 3.33 -19.58
C THR A 112 18.91 4.57 -19.78
N ALA A 113 17.64 4.36 -20.13
CA ALA A 113 16.61 5.38 -20.09
C ALA A 113 15.68 5.17 -18.89
N THR A 114 15.06 6.25 -18.43
CA THR A 114 14.15 6.23 -17.28
C THR A 114 12.90 7.06 -17.56
N THR A 115 11.77 6.63 -17.03
CA THR A 115 10.55 7.44 -16.92
C THR A 115 10.00 7.34 -15.49
N SER A 116 9.32 8.38 -15.06
CA SER A 116 8.71 8.46 -13.73
C SER A 116 7.29 8.99 -13.84
N PHE A 117 6.41 8.53 -12.97
CA PHE A 117 5.04 9.01 -12.85
C PHE A 117 4.64 9.05 -11.38
N GLU A 118 3.66 9.88 -11.04
CA GLU A 118 3.12 9.96 -9.69
C GLU A 118 1.97 8.97 -9.50
N ILE A 119 1.85 8.48 -8.27
CA ILE A 119 0.69 7.74 -7.80
C ILE A 119 0.16 8.45 -6.57
N SER A 120 -1.12 8.84 -6.60
CA SER A 120 -1.84 9.32 -5.42
C SER A 120 -2.72 8.21 -4.87
N ILE A 121 -2.41 7.75 -3.66
CA ILE A 121 -3.16 6.75 -2.92
C ILE A 121 -3.98 7.48 -1.85
N THR A 122 -5.29 7.28 -1.89
CA THR A 122 -6.23 7.92 -0.97
C THR A 122 -6.67 6.94 0.12
N PRO A 123 -6.78 7.40 1.38
CA PRO A 123 -7.19 6.53 2.48
C PRO A 123 -8.65 6.11 2.33
N VAL A 124 -8.98 4.93 2.85
CA VAL A 124 -10.33 4.40 2.97
C VAL A 124 -10.55 3.97 4.41
N ASN A 125 -11.66 4.44 5.00
CA ASN A 125 -11.96 4.11 6.39
C ASN A 125 -12.14 2.60 6.60
N ASP A 126 -11.38 2.07 7.54
CA ASP A 126 -11.43 0.72 8.04
C ASP A 126 -12.21 0.63 9.35
N ALA A 127 -12.88 -0.50 9.55
CA ALA A 127 -13.55 -0.76 10.83
C ALA A 127 -12.50 -0.86 11.96
N PRO A 128 -12.80 -0.31 13.16
CA PRO A 128 -11.99 -0.60 14.34
C PRO A 128 -11.95 -2.11 14.61
N ILE A 129 -10.89 -2.58 15.26
CA ILE A 129 -10.72 -3.99 15.63
C ILE A 129 -10.65 -4.17 17.15
N LEU A 130 -11.11 -5.32 17.62
CA LEU A 130 -10.90 -5.79 19.00
C LEU A 130 -9.50 -6.40 19.07
N GLU A 131 -8.56 -5.67 19.66
CA GLU A 131 -7.16 -6.10 19.77
C GLU A 131 -6.93 -6.92 21.05
N ASN A 132 -7.49 -6.47 22.18
CA ASN A 132 -7.35 -7.15 23.48
C ASN A 132 -8.71 -7.23 24.18
N PRO A 133 -9.28 -8.45 24.36
CA PRO A 133 -10.56 -8.61 25.06
C PRO A 133 -10.55 -8.06 26.49
N ILE A 134 -11.68 -7.50 26.90
CA ILE A 134 -11.96 -7.07 28.26
C ILE A 134 -12.12 -8.31 29.13
N LEU A 135 -11.30 -8.40 30.18
CA LEU A 135 -11.37 -9.54 31.11
C LEU A 135 -12.55 -9.40 32.07
N ASN A 136 -13.12 -10.53 32.47
CA ASN A 136 -14.16 -10.60 33.49
C ASN A 136 -13.74 -9.88 34.79
N GLN A 137 -14.64 -9.04 35.29
CA GLN A 137 -14.45 -8.28 36.53
C GLN A 137 -15.28 -8.89 37.68
N MET A 138 -14.82 -8.68 38.92
CA MET A 138 -15.57 -9.04 40.12
C MET A 138 -15.52 -7.89 41.13
N THR A 139 -16.63 -7.67 41.82
CA THR A 139 -16.71 -6.77 42.98
C THR A 139 -17.65 -7.37 44.02
N LEU A 140 -17.65 -6.82 45.22
CA LEU A 140 -18.61 -7.18 46.27
C LEU A 140 -19.71 -6.12 46.33
N SER A 141 -20.90 -6.53 46.74
CA SER A 141 -21.96 -5.58 47.10
C SER A 141 -21.44 -4.58 48.14
N GLU A 142 -21.91 -3.33 48.03
CA GLU A 142 -21.59 -2.20 48.91
C GLU A 142 -20.14 -1.67 48.80
N ASN A 143 -19.31 -2.26 47.95
CA ASN A 143 -17.97 -1.75 47.66
C ASN A 143 -17.96 -0.87 46.41
N PRO A 144 -17.33 0.32 46.46
CA PRO A 144 -17.07 1.10 45.26
C PRO A 144 -16.31 0.29 44.21
N PHE A 145 -16.82 0.29 43.00
CA PHE A 145 -16.23 -0.32 41.82
C PHE A 145 -15.68 0.76 40.90
N THR A 146 -14.47 0.54 40.38
CA THR A 146 -13.88 1.34 39.31
C THR A 146 -13.13 0.42 38.37
N TYR A 147 -13.34 0.59 37.07
CA TYR A 147 -12.63 -0.16 36.04
C TYR A 147 -12.46 0.69 34.80
N THR A 148 -11.23 0.84 34.34
CA THR A 148 -10.90 1.58 33.13
C THR A 148 -10.53 0.59 32.04
N ILE A 149 -11.21 0.67 30.91
CA ILE A 149 -10.87 -0.13 29.72
C ILE A 149 -9.48 0.29 29.26
N ALA A 150 -8.63 -0.70 28.97
CA ALA A 150 -7.26 -0.46 28.53
C ALA A 150 -7.25 0.25 27.16
N GLU A 151 -6.25 1.09 26.92
CA GLU A 151 -6.21 1.87 25.67
C GLU A 151 -6.07 0.96 24.44
N ASN A 152 -5.40 -0.17 24.60
CA ASN A 152 -5.18 -1.18 23.57
C ASN A 152 -6.29 -2.24 23.50
N THR A 153 -7.47 -2.01 24.08
CA THR A 153 -8.60 -2.94 23.91
C THR A 153 -9.11 -2.89 22.47
N PHE A 154 -9.29 -1.67 21.94
CA PHE A 154 -9.78 -1.44 20.58
C PHE A 154 -8.78 -0.58 19.82
N ASN A 155 -8.50 -0.93 18.57
CA ASN A 155 -7.57 -0.20 17.72
C ASN A 155 -8.26 0.25 16.43
N ASN A 156 -8.00 1.49 15.98
CA ASN A 156 -8.28 1.90 14.61
C ASN A 156 -6.94 1.98 13.85
N VAL A 157 -6.91 1.45 12.63
CA VAL A 157 -5.76 1.51 11.72
C VAL A 157 -5.71 2.81 10.92
N ASP A 158 -6.82 3.54 10.82
CA ASP A 158 -6.93 4.81 10.10
C ASP A 158 -6.18 5.94 10.81
N PRO A 159 -5.16 6.56 10.17
CA PRO A 159 -4.40 7.63 10.79
C PRO A 159 -5.24 8.85 11.13
N GLY A 160 -5.27 9.20 12.41
CA GLY A 160 -5.94 10.41 12.91
C GLY A 160 -7.43 10.22 13.22
N ASP A 161 -7.98 9.02 13.00
CA ASP A 161 -9.32 8.69 13.50
C ASP A 161 -9.33 8.50 15.02
N THR A 162 -10.48 8.80 15.64
CA THR A 162 -10.69 8.68 17.08
C THR A 162 -11.87 7.80 17.40
N LEU A 163 -11.68 6.88 18.35
CA LEU A 163 -12.76 6.00 18.80
C LEU A 163 -13.66 6.69 19.83
N SER A 164 -14.97 6.56 19.62
CA SER A 164 -15.99 6.83 20.61
C SER A 164 -16.48 5.52 21.25
N TYR A 165 -16.84 5.57 22.53
CA TYR A 165 -17.22 4.40 23.30
C TYR A 165 -18.66 4.49 23.79
N THR A 166 -19.41 3.41 23.59
CA THR A 166 -20.74 3.22 24.16
C THR A 166 -20.82 1.89 24.87
N VAL A 167 -21.78 1.77 25.78
CA VAL A 167 -21.95 0.58 26.63
C VAL A 167 -23.42 0.29 26.81
N SER A 168 -23.76 -0.99 26.84
CA SER A 168 -25.11 -1.49 27.09
C SER A 168 -25.03 -2.83 27.81
N MET A 169 -26.16 -3.32 28.29
CA MET A 169 -26.24 -4.72 28.69
C MET A 169 -26.23 -5.58 27.42
N ALA A 170 -25.68 -6.79 27.47
CA ALA A 170 -25.59 -7.67 26.31
C ALA A 170 -26.95 -8.10 25.74
N ASP A 171 -28.03 -7.97 26.52
CA ASP A 171 -29.41 -8.18 26.07
C ASP A 171 -30.04 -6.96 25.40
N GLY A 172 -29.27 -5.87 25.24
CA GLY A 172 -29.69 -4.61 24.64
C GLY A 172 -30.41 -3.67 25.62
N SER A 173 -30.55 -4.02 26.90
CA SER A 173 -31.14 -3.11 27.89
C SER A 173 -30.17 -1.98 28.27
N ALA A 174 -30.72 -0.93 28.87
CA ALA A 174 -29.89 0.11 29.50
C ALA A 174 -29.02 -0.51 30.60
N LEU A 175 -27.86 0.13 30.86
CA LEU A 175 -27.00 -0.23 31.98
C LEU A 175 -27.77 -0.23 33.30
N SER A 176 -27.37 -1.12 34.20
CA SER A 176 -27.84 -1.14 35.59
C SER A 176 -27.60 0.21 36.27
N ALA A 177 -28.57 0.68 37.07
CA ALA A 177 -28.55 2.02 37.66
C ALA A 177 -27.39 2.28 38.63
N TRP A 178 -26.78 1.23 39.20
CA TRP A 178 -25.62 1.35 40.08
C TRP A 178 -24.30 1.57 39.31
N PHE A 179 -24.34 1.55 37.97
CA PHE A 179 -23.18 1.62 37.09
C PHE A 179 -23.24 2.88 36.24
N THR A 180 -22.12 3.59 36.11
CA THR A 180 -21.95 4.73 35.21
C THR A 180 -20.70 4.50 34.37
N PHE A 181 -20.77 4.86 33.09
CA PHE A 181 -19.62 4.86 32.19
C PHE A 181 -19.31 6.28 31.75
N GLU A 182 -18.06 6.69 31.90
CA GLU A 182 -17.54 7.95 31.39
C GLU A 182 -16.75 7.68 30.10
N PRO A 183 -17.32 7.93 28.90
CA PRO A 183 -16.70 7.55 27.63
C PRO A 183 -15.35 8.21 27.40
N SER A 184 -15.17 9.45 27.87
CA SER A 184 -13.91 10.21 27.67
C SER A 184 -12.72 9.60 28.41
N THR A 185 -12.99 8.88 29.50
CA THR A 185 -11.97 8.20 30.32
C THR A 185 -12.06 6.68 30.21
N ARG A 186 -13.00 6.15 29.43
CA ARG A 186 -13.35 4.72 29.33
C ARG A 186 -13.53 4.05 30.70
N THR A 187 -14.03 4.79 31.67
CA THR A 187 -14.06 4.34 33.06
C THR A 187 -15.47 4.04 33.50
N PHE A 188 -15.67 2.81 33.93
CA PHE A 188 -16.83 2.39 34.70
C PHE A 188 -16.65 2.75 36.17
N SER A 189 -17.70 3.27 36.80
CA SER A 189 -17.74 3.56 38.22
C SER A 189 -19.12 3.29 38.81
N GLY A 190 -19.18 2.96 40.10
CA GLY A 190 -20.45 2.65 40.75
C GLY A 190 -20.29 1.99 42.11
N THR A 191 -21.39 1.80 42.81
CA THR A 191 -21.42 1.00 44.05
C THR A 191 -22.65 0.11 44.00
N PRO A 192 -22.49 -1.21 43.73
CA PRO A 192 -23.62 -2.13 43.72
C PRO A 192 -24.21 -2.27 45.12
N THR A 193 -25.50 -2.55 45.19
CA THR A 193 -26.21 -2.88 46.43
C THR A 193 -26.41 -4.40 46.55
N ILE A 194 -26.96 -4.86 47.67
CA ILE A 194 -27.30 -6.28 47.84
C ILE A 194 -28.31 -6.76 46.80
N SER A 195 -29.21 -5.89 46.31
CA SER A 195 -30.16 -6.25 45.24
C SER A 195 -29.52 -6.43 43.87
N ASP A 196 -28.27 -5.98 43.69
CA ASP A 196 -27.52 -6.08 42.44
C ASP A 196 -26.64 -7.34 42.38
N VAL A 197 -26.68 -8.20 43.42
CA VAL A 197 -25.90 -9.45 43.45
C VAL A 197 -26.37 -10.40 42.35
N GLY A 198 -25.47 -10.67 41.41
CA GLY A 198 -25.72 -11.55 40.28
C GLY A 198 -24.63 -11.39 39.22
N MET A 199 -24.77 -12.15 38.13
CA MET A 199 -23.96 -11.95 36.94
C MET A 199 -24.68 -10.97 36.01
N ILE A 200 -23.96 -9.97 35.54
CA ILE A 200 -24.37 -9.12 34.43
C ILE A 200 -23.37 -9.28 33.29
N THR A 201 -23.84 -9.10 32.06
CA THR A 201 -22.99 -9.10 30.87
C THR A 201 -23.11 -7.73 30.22
N ILE A 202 -21.98 -7.09 29.98
CA ILE A 202 -21.91 -5.71 29.47
C ILE A 202 -21.29 -5.80 28.08
N MET A 203 -21.98 -5.24 27.10
CA MET A 203 -21.44 -5.04 25.78
C MET A 203 -20.79 -3.66 25.71
N VAL A 204 -19.53 -3.61 25.30
CA VAL A 204 -18.81 -2.38 24.98
C VAL A 204 -18.67 -2.26 23.48
N THR A 205 -18.98 -1.10 22.93
CA THR A 205 -18.86 -0.80 21.50
C THR A 205 -17.89 0.36 21.30
N ALA A 206 -16.84 0.14 20.50
CA ALA A 206 -15.98 1.20 19.98
C ALA A 206 -16.41 1.54 18.55
N THR A 207 -16.56 2.82 18.23
CA THR A 207 -17.03 3.33 16.93
C THR A 207 -16.09 4.40 16.42
N ASP A 208 -15.68 4.31 15.16
CA ASP A 208 -14.88 5.32 14.45
C ASP A 208 -15.71 6.58 14.13
N SER A 209 -15.09 7.58 13.48
CA SER A 209 -15.79 8.81 13.10
C SER A 209 -16.80 8.64 11.95
N GLU A 210 -16.70 7.53 11.22
CA GLU A 210 -17.51 7.12 10.08
C GLU A 210 -18.68 6.19 10.47
N SER A 211 -18.84 5.93 11.77
CA SER A 211 -19.88 5.10 12.37
C SER A 211 -19.77 3.59 12.09
N VAL A 212 -18.58 3.09 11.73
CA VAL A 212 -18.27 1.66 11.76
C VAL A 212 -17.77 1.28 13.15
N SER A 213 -18.14 0.08 13.60
CA SER A 213 -17.96 -0.29 15.01
C SER A 213 -17.52 -1.72 15.21
N VAL A 214 -16.87 -1.95 16.35
CA VAL A 214 -16.52 -3.26 16.89
C VAL A 214 -17.00 -3.37 18.34
N THR A 215 -17.30 -4.59 18.77
CA THR A 215 -17.85 -4.85 20.10
C THR A 215 -17.09 -5.93 20.85
N ASP A 216 -17.13 -5.83 22.18
CA ASP A 216 -16.71 -6.88 23.11
C ASP A 216 -17.79 -7.12 24.17
N VAL A 217 -17.91 -8.36 24.68
CA VAL A 217 -19.01 -8.82 25.55
C VAL A 217 -18.50 -9.68 26.71
#